data_AF-A0A7C1KF21-F1
#
_entry.id   AF-A0A7C1KF21-F1
#
_cell.length_a   1.000
_cell.length_b   1.000
_cell.length_c   1.000
_cell.angle_alpha   90.00
_cell.angle_beta   90.00
_cell.angle_gamma   90.00
#
_symmetry.space_group_name_H-M   'P 1'
#
loop_
_entity.id
_entity.type
_entity.pdbx_description
1 polymer ?
#
loop_
_entity_poly.entity_id
_entity_poly.type
_entity_poly.pdbx_seq_one_letter_code
_entity_poly.pdbx_strand_id
1 'polypeptide(L)'
;MRRPSGRLAVKLHQRVCVLMTDKAVTAEEVLARPKLAAEIVGRLSETVLLIRPGRWEAVVAELRKLGHAPRIVQPPASPKRSARE
;
A
#
# COMPACT_ATOMS: atom_id res chain seq x y z
N MET A 1 -31.76 -18.16 6.95
CA MET A 1 -30.64 -17.31 6.48
C MET A 1 -31.17 -15.93 6.11
N ARG A 2 -30.70 -14.87 6.79
CA ARG A 2 -31.12 -13.49 6.55
C ARG A 2 -30.37 -12.97 5.31
N ARG A 3 -31.08 -12.66 4.21
CA ARG A 3 -30.47 -12.05 3.03
C ARG A 3 -29.98 -10.64 3.40
N PRO A 4 -28.74 -10.24 3.07
CA PRO A 4 -28.27 -8.89 3.32
C PRO A 4 -29.10 -7.92 2.46
N SER A 5 -29.93 -7.10 3.12
CA SER A 5 -30.85 -6.14 2.52
C SER A 5 -30.17 -4.78 2.31
N GLY A 6 -29.07 -4.76 1.55
CA GLY A 6 -28.35 -3.54 1.20
C GLY A 6 -27.24 -3.83 0.20
N ARG A 7 -27.09 -2.99 -0.83
CA ARG A 7 -25.95 -3.09 -1.76
C ARG A 7 -24.69 -2.73 -0.96
N LEU A 8 -23.75 -3.67 -0.84
CA LEU A 8 -22.44 -3.39 -0.27
C LEU A 8 -21.68 -2.47 -1.22
N ALA A 9 -21.30 -1.28 -0.76
CA ALA A 9 -20.40 -0.43 -1.50
C ALA A 9 -18.99 -1.06 -1.48
N VAL A 10 -18.48 -1.46 -2.63
CA VAL A 10 -17.15 -2.05 -2.78
C VAL A 10 -16.25 -1.10 -3.53
N LYS A 11 -15.04 -0.85 -3.00
CA LYS A 11 -14.01 -0.05 -3.67
C LYS A 11 -12.93 -0.96 -4.22
N LEU A 12 -12.81 -1.01 -5.55
CA LEU A 12 -11.83 -1.84 -6.22
C LEU A 12 -10.49 -1.10 -6.32
N HIS A 13 -9.46 -1.67 -5.71
CA HIS A 13 -8.09 -1.21 -5.85
C HIS A 13 -7.27 -2.26 -6.61
N GLN A 14 -6.82 -1.92 -7.82
CA GLN A 14 -5.97 -2.80 -8.64
C GLN A 14 -4.53 -2.26 -8.65
N ARG A 15 -3.57 -3.17 -8.85
CA ARG A 15 -2.13 -2.83 -8.98
C ARG A 15 -1.58 -2.07 -7.77
N VAL A 16 -2.08 -2.43 -6.59
CA VAL A 16 -1.57 -1.94 -5.30
C VAL A 16 -0.31 -2.70 -4.91
N CYS A 17 0.60 -1.98 -4.26
CA CYS A 17 1.76 -2.59 -3.60
C CYS A 17 1.45 -2.75 -2.11
N VAL A 18 2.12 -3.71 -1.48
CA VAL A 18 1.94 -4.00 -0.05
C VAL A 18 3.23 -3.67 0.68
N LEU A 19 3.12 -2.94 1.78
CA LEU A 19 4.20 -2.77 2.75
C LEU A 19 3.97 -3.75 3.90
N MET A 20 4.93 -4.62 4.12
CA MET A 20 4.94 -5.56 5.24
C MET A 20 5.93 -5.04 6.30
N THR A 21 5.47 -4.91 7.53
CA THR A 21 6.31 -4.59 8.68
C THR A 21 6.53 -5.84 9.52
N ASP A 22 7.60 -5.84 10.32
CA ASP A 22 7.89 -6.90 11.28
C ASP A 22 6.97 -6.83 12.50
N LYS A 23 6.63 -5.61 12.94
CA LYS A 23 5.82 -5.34 14.13
C LYS A 23 4.67 -4.39 13.83
N ALA A 24 3.61 -4.50 14.62
CA ALA A 24 2.44 -3.61 14.55
C ALA A 24 2.81 -2.15 14.87
N VAL A 25 3.70 -1.93 15.85
CA VAL A 25 4.18 -0.58 16.20
C VAL A 25 4.83 0.13 15.01
N THR A 26 5.58 -0.60 14.17
CA THR A 26 6.20 -0.01 12.98
C THR A 26 5.17 0.38 11.93
N ALA A 27 4.07 -0.37 11.81
CA ALA A 27 2.96 0.03 10.94
C ALA A 27 2.25 1.28 11.48
N GLU A 28 2.10 1.41 12.80
CA GLU A 28 1.58 2.64 13.43
C GLU A 28 2.50 3.84 13.20
N GLU A 29 3.82 3.66 13.35
CA GLU A 29 4.81 4.72 13.09
C GLU A 29 4.76 5.21 11.64
N VAL A 30 4.52 4.31 10.69
CA VAL A 30 4.32 4.66 9.27
C VAL A 30 3.03 5.48 9.09
N LEU A 31 1.92 5.08 9.72
CA LEU A 31 0.63 5.77 9.63
C LEU A 31 0.61 7.11 10.38
N ALA A 32 1.38 7.24 11.45
CA ALA A 32 1.50 8.49 12.22
C ALA A 32 2.26 9.59 11.46
N ARG A 33 2.96 9.23 10.37
CA ARG A 33 3.75 10.17 9.56
C ARG A 33 2.93 10.67 8.37
N PRO A 34 2.60 11.96 8.28
CA PRO A 34 1.67 12.49 7.27
C PRO A 34 2.08 12.18 5.82
N LYS A 35 3.39 12.26 5.50
CA LYS A 35 3.92 11.97 4.16
C LYS A 35 3.75 10.52 3.74
N LEU A 36 3.88 9.59 4.69
CA LEU A 36 3.69 8.17 4.42
C LEU A 36 2.19 7.83 4.42
N ALA A 37 1.43 8.31 5.40
CA ALA A 37 0.00 8.10 5.52
C ALA A 37 -0.78 8.54 4.27
N ALA A 38 -0.39 9.64 3.63
CA ALA A 38 -1.00 10.12 2.38
C ALA A 38 -0.90 9.10 1.22
N GLU A 39 0.13 8.25 1.25
CA GLU A 39 0.39 7.21 0.26
C GLU A 39 -0.20 5.85 0.64
N ILE A 40 -0.79 5.71 1.83
CA ILE A 40 -1.46 4.49 2.28
C ILE A 40 -2.96 4.59 2.00
N VAL A 41 -3.51 3.57 1.37
CA VAL A 41 -4.94 3.46 1.03
C VAL A 41 -5.74 2.77 2.12
N GLY A 42 -5.07 1.90 2.89
CA GLY A 42 -5.68 1.19 4.00
C GLY A 42 -4.74 0.19 4.64
N ARG A 43 -5.24 -0.46 5.68
CA ARG A 43 -4.56 -1.54 6.40
C ARG A 43 -5.30 -2.86 6.12
N LEU A 44 -4.55 -3.90 5.75
CA LEU A 44 -5.09 -5.26 5.56
C LEU A 44 -4.97 -6.11 6.84
N SER A 45 -3.94 -5.84 7.64
CA SER A 45 -3.74 -6.40 8.98
C SER A 45 -2.79 -5.50 9.77
N GLU A 46 -2.57 -5.77 11.05
CA GLU A 46 -1.70 -4.96 11.91
C GLU A 46 -0.28 -4.70 11.37
N THR A 47 0.24 -5.59 10.53
CA THR A 47 1.58 -5.47 9.94
C THR A 47 1.57 -5.26 8.43
N VAL A 48 0.40 -5.09 7.81
CA VAL A 48 0.26 -5.06 6.35
C VAL A 48 -0.51 -3.82 5.90
N LEU A 49 0.18 -2.91 5.22
CA LEU A 49 -0.36 -1.67 4.70
C LEU A 49 -0.45 -1.69 3.17
N LEU A 50 -1.54 -1.15 2.63
CA LEU A 50 -1.77 -0.99 1.19
C LEU A 50 -1.25 0.35 0.71
N ILE A 51 -0.29 0.33 -0.22
CA ILE A 51 0.23 1.53 -0.86
C ILE A 51 -0.64 1.91 -2.06
N ARG A 52 -0.85 3.22 -2.23
CA ARG A 52 -1.53 3.79 -3.40
C ARG A 52 -0.85 3.34 -4.69
N PRO A 53 -1.62 2.95 -5.74
CA PRO A 53 -1.05 2.55 -7.01
C PRO A 53 -0.08 3.61 -7.57
N GLY A 54 1.09 3.17 -8.02
CA GLY A 54 2.13 4.04 -8.57
C GLY A 54 2.91 4.89 -7.57
N ARG A 55 2.68 4.75 -6.26
CA ARG A 55 3.33 5.58 -5.23
C ARG A 55 4.33 4.84 -4.35
N TRP A 56 4.61 3.57 -4.66
CA TRP A 56 5.53 2.72 -3.89
C TRP A 56 6.95 3.31 -3.83
N GLU A 57 7.43 3.97 -4.89
CA GLU A 57 8.77 4.60 -4.90
C GLU A 57 8.87 5.75 -3.90
N ALA A 58 7.80 6.55 -3.76
CA ALA A 58 7.75 7.64 -2.78
C ALA A 58 7.78 7.10 -1.34
N VAL A 59 7.04 6.00 -1.10
CA VAL A 59 7.07 5.31 0.20
C VAL A 59 8.47 4.76 0.50
N VAL A 60 9.10 4.09 -0.45
CA VAL A 60 10.46 3.55 -0.28
C VAL A 60 11.48 4.67 -0.04
N ALA A 61 11.40 5.77 -0.79
CA ALA A 61 12.29 6.91 -0.63
C ALA A 61 12.14 7.55 0.75
N GLU A 62 10.90 7.73 1.23
CA GLU A 62 10.67 8.32 2.54
C GLU A 62 11.10 7.37 3.68
N LEU A 63 10.82 6.07 3.57
CA LEU A 63 11.31 5.07 4.53
C LEU A 63 12.85 5.08 4.63
N ARG A 64 13.56 5.20 3.50
CA ARG A 64 15.03 5.32 3.49
C ARG A 64 15.53 6.57 4.21
N LYS A 65 14.86 7.72 4.01
CA LYS A 65 15.21 8.96 4.74
C LYS A 65 15.03 8.83 6.25
N LEU A 66 14.13 7.96 6.69
CA LEU A 66 13.89 7.65 8.10
C LEU A 66 14.86 6.61 8.66
N GLY A 67 15.84 6.16 7.88
CA GLY A 67 16.84 5.18 8.31
C GLY A 67 16.37 3.73 8.20
N HIS A 68 15.18 3.46 7.64
CA HIS A 68 14.76 2.09 7.36
C HIS A 68 15.44 1.56 6.09
N ALA A 69 15.65 0.24 6.05
CA ALA A 69 16.16 -0.47 4.89
C ALA A 69 15.06 -1.37 4.27
N PRO A 70 14.07 -0.78 3.57
CA PRO A 70 12.98 -1.56 2.99
C PRO A 70 13.51 -2.51 1.89
N ARG A 71 13.20 -3.80 2.03
CA ARG A 71 13.52 -4.83 1.03
C ARG A 71 12.40 -4.93 -0.01
N ILE A 72 12.76 -4.81 -1.28
CA ILE A 72 11.82 -5.04 -2.39
C ILE A 72 11.82 -6.54 -2.70
N VAL A 73 10.73 -7.23 -2.35
CA VAL A 73 10.58 -8.67 -2.58
C VAL A 73 10.26 -8.97 -4.05
N GLN A 74 9.46 -8.12 -4.69
CA GLN A 74 9.18 -8.19 -6.12
C GLN A 74 8.91 -6.76 -6.62
N PRO A 75 9.66 -6.25 -7.60
CA PRO A 75 9.32 -4.97 -8.22
C PRO A 75 7.97 -5.11 -8.95
N PRO A 76 7.09 -4.09 -8.90
CA PRO A 76 5.84 -4.17 -9.63
C PRO A 76 6.13 -4.34 -11.12
N ALA A 77 5.36 -5.20 -11.79
CA ALA A 77 5.50 -5.42 -13.22
C ALA A 77 5.44 -4.07 -13.96
N SER A 78 6.49 -3.74 -14.73
CA SER A 78 6.50 -2.54 -15.56
C SER A 78 5.28 -2.61 -16.49
N PRO A 79 4.43 -1.58 -16.57
CA PRO A 79 3.37 -1.57 -17.55
C PRO A 79 4.03 -1.61 -18.93
N LYS A 80 3.92 -2.74 -19.64
CA LYS A 80 4.25 -2.78 -21.06
C LYS A 80 3.41 -1.69 -21.70
N ARG A 81 4.07 -0.65 -22.22
CA ARG A 81 3.44 0.45 -22.95
C ARG A 81 2.71 -0.21 -24.12
N SER A 82 1.40 -0.39 -24.01
CA SER A 82 0.60 -0.84 -25.15
C SER A 82 0.76 0.23 -26.22
N ALA A 83 1.46 -0.14 -27.29
CA ALA A 83 1.51 0.64 -28.51
C ALA A 83 0.06 0.99 -28.88
N ARG A 84 -0.18 2.28 -29.10
CA ARG A 84 -1.42 2.73 -29.73
C ARG A 84 -1.46 2.08 -31.12
N GLU A 85 -2.55 1.38 -31.40
CA GLU A 85 -3.05 1.07 -32.74
C GLU A 85 -4.29 1.96 -32.96
#